data_AF-A0A3D4P2T9-F1
#
_entry.id   AF-A0A3D4P2T9-F1
#
_cell.length_a   1.000
_cell.length_b   1.000
_cell.length_c   1.000
_cell.angle_alpha   90.00
_cell.angle_beta   90.00
_cell.angle_gamma   90.00
#
_symmetry.space_group_name_H-M   'P 1'
#
loop_
_entity.id
_entity.type
_entity.pdbx_description
1 polymer ?
#
loop_
_entity_poly.entity_id
_entity_poly.type
_entity_poly.pdbx_seq_one_letter_code
_entity_poly.pdbx_strand_id
1 'polypeptide(L)'
;MGKEDDVLERQAAELYHNFFVMLGYSVSQAREEIKRAVDRCKAEAKANGFDILPENFGDRLIEPFSSKTPLMIRIVDKARRNGATDRDIRRYWNLREWERRLMIWYDNVYRVAAHEKMIAEGLSKEQSQRKLNKSFPYYGDPDDESICQGNDRPLPYEIKDRVNSYMIEKRLTGLEEVERRLEGYSSVNAFLREQMKKGSL
;
A
#
# COMPACT_ATOMS: atom_id res chain seq x y z
N MET A 1 -10.00 18.47 17.91
CA MET A 1 -10.27 17.88 16.58
C MET A 1 -10.60 19.03 15.66
N GLY A 2 -9.63 19.41 14.83
CA GLY A 2 -9.60 20.69 14.13
C GLY A 2 -10.10 20.59 12.70
N LYS A 3 -10.37 21.74 12.08
CA LYS A 3 -10.82 21.88 10.68
C LYS A 3 -9.95 21.13 9.66
N GLU A 4 -8.70 20.85 9.99
CA GLU A 4 -7.75 20.11 9.16
C GLU A 4 -8.07 18.59 9.09
N ASP A 5 -8.48 17.99 10.21
CA ASP A 5 -8.87 16.56 10.25
C ASP A 5 -10.10 16.33 9.34
N ASP A 6 -11.05 17.26 9.36
CA ASP A 6 -12.25 17.23 8.50
C ASP A 6 -11.94 17.35 7.01
N VAL A 7 -10.83 18.01 6.65
CA VAL A 7 -10.38 18.14 5.25
C VAL A 7 -9.72 16.85 4.80
N LEU A 8 -8.84 16.28 5.62
CA LEU A 8 -8.17 15.01 5.32
C LEU A 8 -9.16 13.84 5.23
N GLU A 9 -10.18 13.81 6.10
CA GLU A 9 -11.27 12.84 6.02
C GLU A 9 -12.05 12.94 4.71
N ARG A 10 -12.34 14.16 4.26
CA ARG A 10 -13.02 14.38 2.96
C ARG A 10 -12.14 13.92 1.80
N GLN A 11 -10.85 14.22 1.82
CA GLN A 11 -9.92 13.77 0.78
C GLN A 11 -9.81 12.25 0.73
N ALA A 12 -9.74 11.58 1.89
CA ALA A 12 -9.74 10.13 1.95
C ALA A 12 -11.06 9.53 1.43
N ALA A 13 -12.20 10.14 1.78
CA ALA A 13 -13.50 9.75 1.25
C ALA A 13 -13.54 9.87 -0.28
N GLU A 14 -13.07 10.98 -0.83
CA GLU A 14 -12.99 11.19 -2.29
C GLU A 14 -12.06 10.18 -2.97
N LEU A 15 -10.91 9.88 -2.37
CA LEU A 15 -9.94 8.94 -2.92
C LEU A 15 -10.50 7.51 -3.02
N TYR A 16 -11.25 7.06 -2.00
CA TYR A 16 -11.65 5.67 -1.88
C TYR A 16 -13.12 5.38 -2.24
N HIS A 17 -13.99 6.39 -2.39
CA HIS A 17 -15.42 6.15 -2.60
C HIS A 17 -15.74 5.37 -3.88
N ASN A 18 -15.02 5.63 -4.98
CA ASN A 18 -15.28 5.00 -6.28
C ASN A 18 -15.21 3.48 -6.22
N PHE A 19 -14.32 2.96 -5.37
CA PHE A 19 -14.20 1.52 -5.18
C PHE A 19 -15.44 0.93 -4.49
N PHE A 20 -15.92 1.52 -3.41
CA PHE A 20 -17.12 1.03 -2.73
C PHE A 20 -18.37 1.14 -3.60
N VAL A 21 -18.49 2.20 -4.40
CA VAL A 21 -19.56 2.32 -5.39
C VAL A 21 -19.49 1.18 -6.42
N MET A 22 -18.30 0.80 -6.88
CA MET A 22 -18.11 -0.36 -7.75
C MET A 22 -18.52 -1.68 -7.08
N LEU A 23 -18.42 -1.77 -5.75
CA LEU A 23 -18.93 -2.91 -4.96
C LEU A 23 -20.44 -2.87 -4.72
N GLY A 24 -21.16 -1.91 -5.30
CA GLY A 24 -22.62 -1.79 -5.20
C GLY A 24 -23.11 -0.94 -4.03
N TYR A 25 -22.22 -0.23 -3.32
CA TYR A 25 -22.63 0.71 -2.28
C TYR A 25 -23.20 1.97 -2.91
N SER A 26 -24.19 2.58 -2.26
CA SER A 26 -24.55 3.96 -2.58
C SER A 26 -23.41 4.91 -2.19
N VAL A 27 -23.36 6.10 -2.79
CA VAL A 27 -22.36 7.12 -2.44
C VAL A 27 -22.40 7.47 -0.96
N SER A 28 -23.59 7.52 -0.34
CA SER A 28 -23.72 7.80 1.09
C SER A 28 -23.17 6.67 1.95
N GLN A 29 -23.48 5.41 1.61
CA GLN A 29 -22.95 4.24 2.31
C GLN A 29 -21.42 4.16 2.17
N ALA A 30 -20.88 4.39 0.98
CA ALA A 30 -19.44 4.42 0.73
C ALA A 30 -18.74 5.47 1.62
N ARG A 31 -19.30 6.68 1.72
CA ARG A 31 -18.76 7.74 2.58
C ARG A 31 -18.81 7.37 4.06
N GLU A 32 -19.91 6.77 4.50
CA GLU A 32 -20.06 6.34 5.89
C GLU A 32 -19.07 5.24 6.26
N GLU A 33 -18.86 4.26 5.39
CA GLU A 33 -17.87 3.20 5.62
C GLU A 33 -16.44 3.74 5.67
N ILE A 34 -16.07 4.67 4.79
CA ILE A 34 -14.74 5.29 4.84
C ILE A 34 -14.58 6.10 6.14
N LYS A 35 -15.61 6.83 6.57
CA LYS A 35 -15.57 7.55 7.85
C LYS A 35 -15.36 6.60 9.03
N ARG A 36 -16.13 5.50 9.10
CA ARG A 36 -15.96 4.47 10.13
C ARG A 36 -14.55 3.86 10.11
N ALA A 37 -13.98 3.66 8.93
CA ALA A 37 -12.61 3.18 8.79
C ALA A 37 -11.59 4.19 9.32
N VAL A 38 -11.75 5.49 9.03
CA VAL A 38 -10.90 6.54 9.59
C VAL A 38 -10.99 6.57 11.12
N ASP A 39 -12.20 6.59 11.68
CA ASP A 39 -12.41 6.62 13.13
C ASP A 39 -11.72 5.44 13.82
N ARG A 40 -11.82 4.25 13.23
CA ARG A 40 -11.14 3.05 13.71
C ARG A 40 -9.61 3.18 13.64
N CYS A 41 -9.08 3.64 12.50
CA CYS A 41 -7.63 3.84 12.33
C CYS A 41 -7.07 4.87 13.34
N LYS A 42 -7.82 5.94 13.63
CA LYS A 42 -7.48 6.94 14.65
C LYS A 42 -7.48 6.33 16.06
N ALA A 43 -8.52 5.57 16.39
CA ALA A 43 -8.63 4.90 17.69
C ALA A 43 -7.48 3.90 17.92
N GLU A 44 -7.12 3.11 16.90
CA GLU A 44 -6.01 2.17 16.96
C GLU A 44 -4.64 2.87 17.06
N ALA A 45 -4.44 3.95 16.29
CA ALA A 45 -3.20 4.73 16.37
C ALA A 45 -2.98 5.26 17.79
N LYS A 46 -4.05 5.78 18.42
CA LYS A 46 -4.03 6.24 19.80
C LYS A 46 -3.81 5.11 20.81
N ALA A 47 -4.51 3.99 20.67
CA ALA A 47 -4.39 2.86 21.58
C ALA A 47 -2.96 2.27 21.61
N ASN A 48 -2.23 2.36 20.49
CA ASN A 48 -0.86 1.90 20.36
C ASN A 48 0.19 2.99 20.66
N GLY A 49 -0.21 4.19 21.07
CA GLY A 49 0.70 5.31 21.37
C GLY A 49 1.45 5.84 20.14
N PHE A 50 0.87 5.70 18.95
CA PHE A 50 1.44 6.24 17.70
C PHE A 50 0.80 7.57 17.27
N ASP A 51 -0.20 8.06 18.01
CA ASP A 51 -0.77 9.40 17.83
C ASP A 51 0.19 10.54 18.24
N ILE A 52 1.28 10.20 18.95
CA ILE A 52 2.33 11.12 19.39
C ILE A 52 3.54 11.19 18.44
N LEU A 53 3.51 10.48 17.31
CA LEU A 53 4.60 10.58 16.33
C LEU A 53 4.64 12.01 15.77
N PRO A 54 5.84 12.62 15.65
CA PRO A 54 5.97 13.96 15.10
C PRO A 54 5.55 13.99 13.62
N GLU A 55 4.94 15.08 13.17
CA GLU A 55 4.44 15.19 11.78
C GLU A 55 5.53 15.02 10.71
N ASN A 56 6.79 15.31 11.06
CA ASN A 56 7.95 15.14 10.19
C ASN A 56 8.77 13.88 10.52
N PHE A 57 8.13 12.83 11.03
CA PHE A 57 8.84 11.63 11.47
C PHE A 57 9.68 10.99 10.36
N GLY A 58 9.21 11.00 9.12
CA GLY A 58 9.96 10.55 7.96
C GLY A 58 11.26 11.33 7.71
N ASP A 59 11.27 12.65 7.97
CA ASP A 59 12.50 13.45 7.92
C ASP A 59 13.49 13.03 9.01
N ARG A 60 13.01 12.77 10.22
CA ARG A 60 13.86 12.26 11.32
C ARG A 60 14.41 10.87 11.03
N LEU A 61 13.65 10.03 10.31
CA LEU A 61 14.11 8.70 9.92
C LEU A 61 15.28 8.73 8.95
N ILE A 62 15.46 9.78 8.17
CA ILE A 62 16.54 9.84 7.16
C ILE A 62 17.74 10.67 7.60
N GLU A 63 17.64 11.40 8.72
CA GLU A 63 18.73 12.19 9.33
C GLU A 63 20.02 11.38 9.56
N PRO A 64 21.17 12.01 9.83
CA PRO A 64 22.42 11.29 10.09
C PRO A 64 22.30 10.20 11.17
N PHE A 65 23.09 9.13 11.05
CA PHE A 65 23.00 7.95 11.92
C PHE A 65 23.14 8.28 13.42
N SER A 66 23.90 9.31 13.77
CA SER A 66 24.11 9.75 15.16
C SER A 66 22.83 10.23 15.86
N SER A 67 21.78 10.62 15.13
CA SER A 67 20.49 11.01 15.72
C SER A 67 19.47 9.87 15.78
N LYS A 68 19.80 8.66 15.30
CA LYS A 68 18.86 7.56 15.17
C LYS A 68 18.92 6.56 16.31
N THR A 69 17.75 6.04 16.68
CA THR A 69 17.64 4.85 17.52
C THR A 69 17.85 3.57 16.69
N PRO A 70 18.22 2.43 17.32
CA PRO A 70 18.34 1.14 16.62
C PRO A 70 17.07 0.67 15.91
N LEU A 71 15.89 1.11 16.35
CA LEU A 71 14.62 0.81 15.68
C LEU A 71 14.49 1.61 14.37
N MET A 72 14.79 2.91 14.40
CA MET A 72 14.75 3.78 13.22
C MET A 72 15.70 3.28 12.13
N ILE A 73 16.91 2.87 12.52
CA ILE A 73 17.90 2.27 11.61
C ILE A 73 17.31 1.02 10.95
N ARG A 74 16.73 0.11 11.74
CA ARG A 74 16.14 -1.13 11.21
C ARG A 74 15.01 -0.89 10.22
N ILE A 75 14.12 0.08 10.49
CA ILE A 75 13.02 0.45 9.58
C ILE A 75 13.59 0.92 8.23
N VAL A 76 14.53 1.86 8.27
CA VAL A 76 15.12 2.47 7.07
C VAL A 76 15.92 1.46 6.26
N ASP A 77 16.77 0.66 6.91
CA ASP A 77 17.59 -0.34 6.25
C ASP A 77 16.73 -1.44 5.61
N LYS A 78 15.64 -1.85 6.28
CA LYS A 78 14.68 -2.81 5.72
C LYS A 78 13.99 -2.26 4.48
N ALA A 79 13.52 -1.02 4.51
CA ALA A 79 12.90 -0.38 3.36
C ALA A 79 13.89 -0.24 2.18
N ARG A 80 15.11 0.24 2.45
CA ARG A 80 16.17 0.42 1.43
C ARG A 80 16.60 -0.90 0.79
N ARG A 81 16.81 -1.95 1.58
CA ARG A 81 17.13 -3.31 1.07
C ARG A 81 16.05 -3.85 0.14
N ASN A 82 14.82 -3.35 0.25
CA ASN A 82 13.68 -3.72 -0.58
C ASN A 82 13.35 -2.67 -1.66
N GLY A 83 14.29 -1.78 -1.97
CA GLY A 83 14.21 -0.87 -3.12
C GLY A 83 13.60 0.49 -2.82
N ALA A 84 13.18 0.77 -1.58
CA ALA A 84 12.68 2.10 -1.22
C ALA A 84 13.83 3.13 -1.21
N THR A 85 13.56 4.32 -1.74
CA THR A 85 14.47 5.47 -1.66
C THR A 85 14.20 6.29 -0.41
N ASP A 86 15.11 7.19 -0.04
CA ASP A 86 14.88 8.13 1.07
C ASP A 86 13.67 9.04 0.83
N ARG A 87 13.35 9.33 -0.44
CA ARG A 87 12.14 10.06 -0.81
C ARG A 87 10.88 9.25 -0.51
N ASP A 88 10.88 7.96 -0.84
CA ASP A 88 9.77 7.05 -0.55
C ASP A 88 9.54 6.93 0.96
N ILE A 89 10.62 6.70 1.71
CA ILE A 89 10.60 6.59 3.17
C ILE A 89 10.05 7.88 3.79
N ARG A 90 10.60 9.04 3.41
CA ARG A 90 10.12 10.33 3.92
C ARG A 90 8.63 10.53 3.64
N ARG A 91 8.20 10.27 2.40
CA ARG A 91 6.81 10.48 1.98
C ARG A 91 5.85 9.61 2.79
N TYR A 92 6.15 8.32 2.96
CA TYR A 92 5.30 7.40 3.72
C TYR A 92 5.29 7.70 5.22
N TRP A 93 6.45 7.98 5.80
CA TRP A 93 6.57 8.20 7.25
C TRP A 93 6.17 9.60 7.71
N ASN A 94 6.03 10.57 6.80
CA ASN A 94 5.42 11.88 7.08
C ASN A 94 3.89 11.87 7.00
N LEU A 95 3.26 10.77 6.54
CA LEU A 95 1.83 10.58 6.76
C LEU A 95 1.56 10.44 8.26
N ARG A 96 0.36 10.81 8.71
CA ARG A 96 -0.09 10.47 10.06
C ARG A 96 -0.32 8.96 10.13
N GLU A 97 -0.15 8.38 11.31
CA GLU A 97 -0.27 6.93 11.50
C GLU A 97 -1.63 6.39 11.02
N TRP A 98 -2.71 7.12 11.31
CA TRP A 98 -4.04 6.70 10.89
C TRP A 98 -4.21 6.72 9.36
N GLU A 99 -3.51 7.60 8.63
CA GLU A 99 -3.52 7.65 7.17
C GLU A 99 -2.84 6.42 6.58
N ARG A 100 -1.67 6.04 7.13
CA ARG A 100 -0.99 4.79 6.76
C ARG A 100 -1.87 3.57 7.02
N ARG A 101 -2.53 3.52 8.18
CA ARG A 101 -3.47 2.43 8.51
C ARG A 101 -4.66 2.37 7.58
N LEU A 102 -5.23 3.53 7.23
CA LEU A 102 -6.34 3.59 6.28
C LEU A 102 -5.93 3.08 4.90
N MET A 103 -4.72 3.42 4.44
CA MET A 103 -4.15 2.92 3.19
C MET A 103 -3.98 1.39 3.22
N ILE A 104 -3.45 0.84 4.31
CA ILE A 104 -3.33 -0.62 4.52
C ILE A 104 -4.70 -1.29 4.52
N TRP A 105 -5.66 -0.73 5.25
CA TRP A 105 -7.03 -1.24 5.33
C TRP A 105 -7.68 -1.26 3.95
N TYR A 106 -7.58 -0.17 3.19
CA TYR A 106 -8.14 -0.08 1.85
C TYR A 106 -7.56 -1.14 0.91
N ASP A 107 -6.24 -1.33 0.91
CA ASP A 107 -5.58 -2.36 0.09
C ASP A 107 -6.08 -3.77 0.45
N ASN A 108 -6.28 -4.05 1.74
CA ASN A 108 -6.78 -5.34 2.20
C ASN A 108 -8.23 -5.56 1.74
N VAL A 109 -9.11 -4.58 1.93
CA VAL A 109 -10.51 -4.67 1.47
C VAL A 109 -10.56 -4.84 -0.05
N TYR A 110 -9.76 -4.08 -0.79
CA TYR A 110 -9.69 -4.17 -2.24
C TYR A 110 -9.27 -5.56 -2.72
N ARG A 111 -8.21 -6.11 -2.14
CA ARG A 111 -7.71 -7.44 -2.51
C ARG A 111 -8.68 -8.56 -2.15
N VAL A 112 -9.34 -8.48 -0.99
CA VAL A 112 -10.37 -9.44 -0.59
C VAL A 112 -11.56 -9.37 -1.55
N ALA A 113 -12.08 -8.18 -1.85
CA ALA A 113 -13.20 -8.02 -2.76
C ALA A 113 -12.87 -8.54 -4.18
N ALA A 114 -11.65 -8.28 -4.66
CA ALA A 114 -11.18 -8.82 -5.94
C ALA A 114 -11.11 -10.35 -5.93
N HIS A 115 -10.62 -10.96 -4.84
CA HIS A 115 -10.56 -12.40 -4.67
C HIS A 115 -11.95 -13.05 -4.67
N GLU A 116 -12.89 -12.50 -3.89
CA GLU A 116 -14.27 -12.96 -3.80
C GLU A 116 -14.99 -12.84 -5.14
N LYS A 117 -14.79 -11.72 -5.85
CA LYS A 117 -15.35 -11.53 -7.20
C LYS A 117 -14.84 -12.60 -8.17
N MET A 118 -13.55 -12.89 -8.17
CA MET A 118 -12.97 -13.94 -9.03
C MET A 118 -13.54 -15.33 -8.70
N ILE A 119 -13.78 -15.63 -7.42
CA ILE A 119 -14.43 -16.88 -7.02
C ILE A 119 -15.89 -16.92 -7.51
N ALA A 120 -16.64 -15.81 -7.36
CA ALA A 120 -18.00 -15.70 -7.87
C ALA A 120 -18.07 -15.84 -9.41
N GLU A 121 -17.02 -15.44 -10.13
CA GLU A 121 -16.86 -15.64 -11.57
C GLU A 121 -16.43 -17.08 -11.95
N GLY A 122 -16.30 -17.98 -10.97
CA GLY A 122 -16.08 -19.42 -11.17
C GLY A 122 -14.63 -19.88 -11.03
N LEU A 123 -13.69 -19.03 -10.62
CA LEU A 123 -12.32 -19.46 -10.34
C LEU A 123 -12.24 -20.24 -9.02
N SER A 124 -11.36 -21.24 -8.96
CA SER A 124 -10.97 -21.85 -7.68
C SER A 124 -10.24 -20.84 -6.79
N LYS A 125 -10.15 -21.13 -5.49
CA LYS A 125 -9.37 -20.31 -4.55
C LYS A 125 -7.92 -20.12 -5.01
N GLU A 126 -7.28 -21.18 -5.49
CA GLU A 126 -5.90 -21.19 -5.96
C GLU A 126 -5.74 -20.43 -7.27
N GLN A 127 -6.71 -20.53 -8.19
CA GLN A 127 -6.71 -19.76 -9.44
C GLN A 127 -6.91 -18.27 -9.16
N SER A 128 -7.85 -17.94 -8.28
CA SER A 128 -8.11 -16.56 -7.83
C SER A 128 -6.87 -15.97 -7.17
N GLN A 129 -6.23 -16.69 -6.25
CA GLN A 129 -4.99 -16.23 -5.61
C GLN A 129 -3.86 -15.98 -6.62
N ARG A 130 -3.67 -16.88 -7.58
CA ARG A 130 -2.67 -16.70 -8.65
C ARG A 130 -2.97 -15.48 -9.50
N LYS A 131 -4.23 -15.30 -9.91
CA LYS A 131 -4.66 -14.13 -10.68
C LYS A 131 -4.48 -12.84 -9.88
N LEU A 132 -4.79 -12.85 -8.58
CA LEU A 132 -4.60 -11.72 -7.68
C LEU A 132 -3.12 -11.31 -7.61
N ASN A 133 -2.21 -12.26 -7.41
CA ASN A 133 -0.76 -12.02 -7.35
C ASN A 133 -0.19 -11.53 -8.69
N LYS A 134 -0.83 -11.88 -9.81
CA LYS A 134 -0.49 -11.42 -11.16
C LYS A 134 -1.11 -10.07 -11.53
N SER A 135 -2.16 -9.65 -10.84
CA SER A 135 -2.90 -8.42 -11.16
C SER A 135 -2.52 -7.25 -10.25
N PHE A 136 -2.15 -7.53 -9.00
CA PHE A 136 -1.99 -6.52 -7.96
C PHE A 136 -0.69 -6.72 -7.17
N PRO A 137 0.09 -5.65 -6.94
CA PRO A 137 1.17 -5.68 -5.98
C PRO A 137 0.65 -6.08 -4.59
N TYR A 138 1.47 -6.82 -3.84
CA TYR A 138 1.21 -7.18 -2.46
C TYR A 138 2.18 -6.45 -1.55
N TYR A 139 1.65 -5.68 -0.61
CA TYR A 139 2.43 -4.89 0.34
C TYR A 139 2.33 -5.49 1.74
N GLY A 140 3.38 -5.31 2.55
CA GLY A 140 3.45 -5.88 3.88
C GLY A 140 4.88 -5.90 4.39
N ASP A 141 5.16 -6.83 5.29
CA ASP A 141 6.52 -7.08 5.76
C ASP A 141 7.32 -7.86 4.70
N PRO A 142 8.38 -7.30 4.09
CA PRO A 142 9.17 -8.02 3.11
C PRO A 142 9.97 -9.20 3.67
N ASP A 143 10.19 -9.26 4.97
CA ASP A 143 10.86 -10.37 5.67
C ASP A 143 9.86 -11.48 6.06
N ASP A 144 8.55 -11.26 5.87
CA ASP A 144 7.53 -12.29 6.03
C ASP A 144 7.49 -13.22 4.82
N GLU A 145 7.89 -14.47 5.04
CA GLU A 145 7.92 -15.55 4.05
C GLU A 145 6.82 -16.60 4.26
N SER A 146 5.86 -16.34 5.15
CA SER A 146 4.80 -17.31 5.50
C SER A 146 3.83 -17.59 4.35
N ILE A 147 3.62 -16.62 3.46
CA ILE A 147 2.67 -16.71 2.34
C ILE A 147 3.38 -16.72 0.98
N CYS A 148 4.42 -15.90 0.81
CA CYS A 148 5.14 -15.73 -0.45
C CYS A 148 6.65 -15.76 -0.20
N GLN A 149 7.42 -16.29 -1.15
CA GLN A 149 8.88 -16.47 -0.99
C GLN A 149 9.67 -15.77 -2.10
N GLY A 150 10.97 -15.57 -1.87
CA GLY A 150 11.89 -15.03 -2.87
C GLY A 150 11.48 -13.65 -3.38
N ASN A 151 11.25 -13.51 -4.69
CA ASN A 151 10.85 -12.26 -5.33
C ASN A 151 9.34 -11.97 -5.21
N ASP A 152 8.53 -12.94 -4.78
CA ASP A 152 7.09 -12.76 -4.58
C ASP A 152 6.74 -12.18 -3.21
N ARG A 153 7.72 -12.08 -2.31
CA ARG A 153 7.57 -11.50 -0.97
C ARG A 153 6.93 -10.11 -1.00
N PRO A 154 6.21 -9.72 0.06
CA PRO A 154 5.57 -8.41 0.13
C PRO A 154 6.54 -7.27 -0.15
N LEU A 155 6.06 -6.24 -0.83
CA LEU A 155 6.78 -4.97 -0.96
C LEU A 155 6.58 -4.13 0.30
N PRO A 156 7.58 -3.35 0.73
CA PRO A 156 7.40 -2.42 1.85
C PRO A 156 6.38 -1.35 1.46
N TYR A 157 5.52 -0.93 2.38
CA TYR A 157 4.51 0.09 2.09
C TYR A 157 5.13 1.44 1.70
N GLU A 158 6.36 1.71 2.13
CA GLU A 158 7.13 2.90 1.78
C GLU A 158 7.18 3.14 0.26
N ILE A 159 7.28 2.08 -0.55
CA ILE A 159 7.43 2.20 -2.01
C ILE A 159 6.09 2.32 -2.76
N LYS A 160 4.96 2.18 -2.05
CA LYS A 160 3.64 2.05 -2.66
C LYS A 160 3.28 3.19 -3.58
N ASP A 161 3.57 4.43 -3.20
CA ASP A 161 3.21 5.59 -4.01
C ASP A 161 3.97 5.63 -5.35
N ARG A 162 5.26 5.23 -5.33
CA ARG A 162 6.07 5.12 -6.56
C ARG A 162 5.58 3.98 -7.44
N VAL A 163 5.32 2.81 -6.86
CA VAL A 163 4.73 1.66 -7.58
C VAL A 163 3.39 2.02 -8.19
N ASN A 164 2.47 2.64 -7.43
CA ASN A 164 1.16 3.04 -7.92
C ASN A 164 1.30 4.01 -9.10
N SER A 165 2.18 5.00 -8.99
CA SER A 165 2.44 5.97 -10.07
C SER A 165 2.96 5.29 -11.34
N TYR A 166 3.93 4.38 -11.19
CA TYR A 166 4.46 3.58 -12.29
C TYR A 166 3.38 2.70 -12.93
N MET A 167 2.57 2.01 -12.13
CA MET A 167 1.51 1.14 -12.65
C MET A 167 0.43 1.94 -13.38
N ILE A 168 0.07 3.13 -12.90
CA ILE A 168 -0.87 4.02 -13.58
C ILE A 168 -0.28 4.47 -14.92
N GLU A 169 0.95 4.98 -14.93
CA GLU A 169 1.63 5.42 -16.16
C GLU A 169 1.66 4.29 -17.19
N LYS A 170 2.11 3.09 -16.82
CA LYS A 170 2.24 1.97 -17.75
C LYS A 170 0.89 1.45 -18.25
N ARG A 171 -0.16 1.49 -17.43
CA ARG A 171 -1.52 1.16 -17.87
C ARG A 171 -2.06 2.17 -18.87
N LEU A 172 -1.73 3.46 -18.71
CA LEU A 172 -2.13 4.51 -19.65
C LEU A 172 -1.36 4.42 -20.98
N THR A 173 -0.10 3.95 -20.96
CA THR A 173 0.74 3.89 -22.16
C THR A 173 0.71 2.55 -22.91
N GLY A 174 0.16 1.48 -22.34
CA GLY A 174 0.06 0.18 -23.01
C GLY A 174 -0.19 -1.00 -22.08
N LEU A 175 -1.45 -1.18 -21.63
CA LEU A 175 -1.86 -2.27 -20.73
C LEU A 175 -1.45 -3.66 -21.25
N GLU A 176 -1.66 -3.94 -22.54
CA GLU A 176 -1.34 -5.25 -23.15
C GLU A 176 0.16 -5.59 -23.11
N GLU A 177 1.04 -4.60 -23.26
CA GLU A 177 2.48 -4.82 -23.19
C GLU A 177 2.90 -5.18 -21.76
N VAL A 178 2.33 -4.49 -20.77
CA VAL A 178 2.59 -4.77 -19.36
C VAL A 178 2.08 -6.17 -19.00
N GLU A 179 0.87 -6.54 -19.42
CA GLU A 179 0.29 -7.86 -19.19
C GLU A 179 1.15 -8.96 -19.81
N ARG A 180 1.57 -8.79 -21.07
CA ARG A 180 2.47 -9.74 -21.75
C ARG A 180 3.81 -9.88 -21.04
N ARG A 181 4.40 -8.77 -20.57
CA ARG A 181 5.65 -8.83 -19.79
C ARG A 181 5.44 -9.53 -18.45
N LEU A 182 4.30 -9.31 -17.79
CA LEU A 182 3.94 -9.96 -16.51
C LEU A 182 3.76 -11.48 -16.63
N GLU A 183 3.44 -12.02 -17.81
CA GLU A 183 3.34 -13.47 -18.04
C GLU A 183 4.63 -14.20 -17.66
N GLY A 184 5.79 -13.60 -17.95
CA GLY A 184 7.12 -14.16 -17.65
C GLY A 184 7.55 -14.11 -16.18
N TYR A 185 6.77 -13.49 -15.28
CA TYR A 185 7.07 -13.40 -13.85
C TYR A 185 6.13 -14.26 -13.02
N SER A 186 6.49 -14.64 -11.80
CA SER A 186 5.59 -15.36 -10.88
C SER A 186 4.47 -14.46 -10.32
N SER A 187 4.75 -13.18 -10.12
CA SER A 187 3.82 -12.18 -9.59
C SER A 187 4.16 -10.76 -10.07
N VAL A 188 3.28 -9.80 -9.79
CA VAL A 188 3.57 -8.37 -9.96
C VAL A 188 4.74 -7.93 -9.08
N ASN A 189 4.87 -8.47 -7.86
CA ASN A 189 5.98 -8.13 -6.97
C ASN A 189 7.32 -8.55 -7.59
N ALA A 190 7.39 -9.74 -8.17
CA ALA A 190 8.60 -10.21 -8.84
C ALA A 190 8.97 -9.31 -10.03
N PHE A 191 7.99 -8.92 -10.83
CA PHE A 191 8.18 -7.97 -11.93
C PHE A 191 8.66 -6.60 -11.44
N LEU A 192 8.05 -6.05 -10.39
CA LEU A 192 8.40 -4.74 -9.84
C LEU A 192 9.80 -4.74 -9.23
N ARG A 193 10.19 -5.79 -8.50
CA ARG A 193 11.56 -5.94 -7.98
C ARG A 193 12.60 -5.97 -9.11
N GLU A 194 12.28 -6.59 -10.24
CA GLU A 194 13.13 -6.54 -11.42
C GLU A 194 13.22 -5.11 -12.00
N GLN A 195 12.10 -4.37 -12.08
CA GLN A 195 12.11 -2.98 -12.55
C GLN A 195 12.94 -2.07 -11.62
N MET A 196 12.85 -2.29 -10.30
CA MET A 196 13.69 -1.59 -9.31
C MET A 196 15.18 -1.85 -9.54
N LYS A 197 15.58 -3.11 -9.75
CA LYS A 197 16.98 -3.49 -10.03
C LYS A 197 17.50 -2.83 -11.31
N LYS A 198 16.65 -2.66 -12.31
CA LYS A 198 16.97 -1.99 -13.58
C LYS A 198 16.95 -0.45 -13.50
N GLY A 199 16.55 0.12 -12.36
CA GLY A 199 16.37 1.57 -12.22
C GLY A 199 15.23 2.13 -13.07
N SER A 200 14.29 1.28 -13.50
CA SER A 200 13.15 1.67 -14.35
C SER A 200 11.90 2.02 -13.55
N LEU A 201 11.97 1.96 -12.21
CA LEU A 201 10.90 2.30 -11.26
C LEU A 201 11.18 3.60 -10.50
#